data_AF-A0A0U5HAT8-F1
#
_entry.id   AF-A0A0U5HAT8-F1
#
_cell.length_a   1.000
_cell.length_b   1.000
_cell.length_c   1.000
_cell.angle_alpha   90.00
_cell.angle_beta   90.00
_cell.angle_gamma   90.00
#
_symmetry.space_group_name_H-M   'P 1'
#
loop_
_entity.id
_entity.type
_entity.pdbx_description
1 polymer ?
#
loop_
_entity_poly.entity_id
_entity_poly.type
_entity_poly.pdbx_seq_one_letter_code
_entity_poly.pdbx_strand_id
1 'polypeptide(L)'
;MARLVFYHHPQAENFSLKYSSASVAEIRSQRERSDESTKLIGYSFETPVYVLYEGDTDVELAQDINFDQEWLSDRIRDLPRPGQVVAFRLVELLEAAVDVRDEDEFRLYKEFEPQKIQQALNHVSWEAPLPTVAGEVMSNLILRHSLPNANHRTGIAMLQFCIESVDPDFGMPRTHVDDNTWREWVDPYIVDSKRLITVRRNNLRFKQLEELDVDLVERKDGIQIRLAEFELDMHWREALSKYAEQHESHCTDFAQAVLQRAGRDDLLDQQGPTKHEFITYLEDGLVERDFREMF
;
A
#
# COMPACT_ATOMS: atom_id res chain seq x y z
N MET A 1 8.37 30.08 2.70
CA MET A 1 8.71 28.71 2.26
C MET A 1 7.96 27.76 3.18
N ALA A 2 7.41 26.66 2.66
CA ALA A 2 6.74 25.68 3.50
C ALA A 2 7.75 24.97 4.41
N ARG A 3 7.39 24.78 5.68
CA ARG A 3 8.19 24.07 6.69
C ARG A 3 8.02 22.56 6.47
N LEU A 4 9.07 21.94 5.94
CA LEU A 4 9.07 20.54 5.51
C LEU A 4 9.87 19.66 6.46
N VAL A 5 9.25 18.57 6.92
CA VAL A 5 9.90 17.51 7.70
C VAL A 5 9.82 16.19 6.95
N PHE A 6 10.87 15.37 7.00
CA PHE A 6 10.85 14.05 6.39
C PHE A 6 10.17 13.02 7.31
N TYR A 7 9.26 12.21 6.76
CA TYR A 7 8.66 11.06 7.43
C TYR A 7 9.64 9.88 7.53
N HIS A 8 10.43 9.61 6.49
CA HIS A 8 11.55 8.66 6.58
C HIS A 8 12.86 9.42 6.70
N HIS A 9 13.86 8.86 7.37
CA HIS A 9 15.15 9.51 7.46
C HIS A 9 15.79 9.62 6.05
N PRO A 10 16.22 10.80 5.58
CA PRO A 10 16.68 11.05 4.21
C PRO A 10 17.95 10.29 3.81
N GLN A 11 18.68 9.75 4.78
CA GLN A 11 19.87 8.91 4.56
C GLN A 11 19.71 7.47 5.06
N ALA A 12 18.52 7.10 5.54
CA ALA A 12 18.25 5.77 6.11
C ALA A 12 16.74 5.48 6.02
N GLU A 13 16.27 5.11 4.83
CA GLU A 13 14.84 5.04 4.53
C GLU A 13 14.06 3.99 5.35
N ASN A 14 14.75 3.04 5.96
CA ASN A 14 14.20 2.08 6.92
C ASN A 14 13.83 2.70 8.27
N PHE A 15 14.27 3.94 8.54
CA PHE A 15 13.92 4.67 9.74
C PHE A 15 12.75 5.61 9.45
N SER A 16 11.68 5.51 10.23
CA SER A 16 10.48 6.34 10.09
C SER A 16 10.25 7.21 11.33
N LEU A 17 9.57 8.33 11.15
CA LEU A 17 9.28 9.31 12.18
C LEU A 17 8.48 8.65 13.31
N LYS A 18 9.06 8.65 14.50
CA LYS A 18 8.40 8.15 15.72
C LYS A 18 7.83 9.28 16.54
N TYR A 19 8.61 10.33 16.73
CA TYR A 19 8.30 11.40 17.68
C TYR A 19 8.92 12.73 17.23
N SER A 20 8.28 13.84 17.59
CA SER A 20 8.78 15.19 17.31
C SER A 20 8.65 16.08 18.54
N SER A 21 9.49 17.10 18.70
CA SER A 21 9.38 18.09 19.78
C SER A 21 10.23 19.32 19.46
N ALA A 22 9.88 20.47 20.04
CA ALA A 22 10.75 21.65 20.09
C ALA A 22 11.84 21.56 21.18
N SER A 23 11.76 20.58 22.08
CA SER A 23 12.67 20.41 23.21
C SER A 23 13.68 19.30 22.97
N VAL A 24 14.97 19.67 22.93
CA VAL A 24 16.08 18.69 22.87
C VAL A 24 16.06 17.73 24.06
N ALA A 25 15.66 18.22 25.25
CA ALA A 25 15.61 17.40 26.46
C ALA A 25 14.54 16.30 26.34
N GLU A 26 13.37 16.63 25.80
CA GLU A 26 12.30 15.65 25.56
C GLU A 26 12.73 14.60 24.55
N ILE A 27 13.34 15.02 23.44
CA ILE A 27 13.82 14.10 22.42
C ILE A 27 14.87 13.13 22.97
N ARG A 28 15.83 13.63 23.76
CA ARG A 28 16.84 12.77 24.41
C ARG A 28 16.17 11.77 25.35
N SER A 29 15.19 12.23 26.14
CA SER A 29 14.44 11.35 27.04
C SER A 29 13.65 10.27 26.29
N GLN A 30 13.03 10.61 25.14
CA GLN A 30 12.34 9.61 24.32
C GLN A 30 13.32 8.61 23.70
N ARG A 31 14.48 9.09 23.23
CA ARG A 31 15.54 8.24 22.69
C ARG A 31 16.07 7.25 23.72
N GLU A 32 16.27 7.68 24.96
CA GLU A 32 16.72 6.83 26.07
C GLU A 32 15.70 5.74 26.45
N ARG A 33 14.41 5.93 26.11
CA ARG A 33 13.33 4.97 26.34
C ARG A 33 13.08 4.04 25.15
N SER A 34 13.73 4.28 24.01
CA SER A 34 13.57 3.45 22.82
C SER A 34 14.43 2.20 22.94
N ASP A 35 13.81 1.04 22.76
CA ASP A 35 14.50 -0.24 22.63
C ASP A 35 14.97 -0.50 21.17
N GLU A 36 14.54 0.33 20.22
CA GLU A 36 14.89 0.26 18.80
C GLU A 36 16.08 1.18 18.44
N SER A 37 16.71 0.91 17.30
CA SER A 37 17.71 1.81 16.71
C SER A 37 17.09 3.17 16.41
N THR A 38 17.80 4.24 16.77
CA THR A 38 17.30 5.62 16.62
C THR A 38 18.20 6.53 15.79
N LYS A 39 17.59 7.45 15.04
CA LYS A 39 18.26 8.57 14.36
C LYS A 39 17.57 9.89 14.69
N LEU A 40 18.31 10.99 14.60
CA LEU A 40 17.84 12.33 14.98
C LEU A 40 18.12 13.33 13.87
N ILE A 41 17.12 14.14 13.54
CA ILE A 41 17.31 15.35 12.72
C ILE A 41 16.73 16.55 13.47
N GLY A 42 17.49 17.65 13.49
CA GLY A 42 17.01 18.96 13.91
C GLY A 42 16.76 19.84 12.70
N TYR A 43 15.57 20.44 12.63
CA TYR A 43 15.16 21.40 11.62
C TYR A 43 15.25 22.80 12.22
N SER A 44 16.12 23.63 11.66
CA SER A 44 16.39 25.00 12.12
C SER A 44 15.34 26.00 11.60
N PHE A 45 14.06 25.73 11.87
CA PHE A 45 13.00 26.70 11.63
C PHE A 45 12.95 27.76 12.76
N GLU A 46 12.09 28.79 12.62
CA GLU A 46 11.89 29.81 13.67
C GLU A 46 11.51 29.19 15.01
N THR A 47 10.55 28.26 14.98
CA THR A 47 10.28 27.31 16.07
C THR A 47 11.11 26.06 15.75
N PRO A 48 12.18 25.74 16.52
CA PRO A 48 13.01 24.58 16.22
C PRO A 48 12.18 23.29 16.32
N VAL A 49 12.42 22.36 15.40
CA VAL A 49 11.75 21.06 15.40
C VAL A 49 12.81 19.98 15.40
N TYR A 50 12.73 19.07 16.37
CA TYR A 50 13.60 17.92 16.46
C TYR A 50 12.76 16.66 16.22
N VAL A 51 13.26 15.76 15.39
CA VAL A 51 12.54 14.55 14.97
C VAL A 51 13.36 13.33 15.31
N LEU A 52 12.77 12.44 16.10
CA LEU A 52 13.29 11.12 16.42
C LEU A 52 12.72 10.11 15.43
N TYR A 53 13.61 9.41 14.74
CA TYR A 53 13.29 8.31 13.85
C TYR A 53 13.65 6.99 14.50
N GLU A 54 12.80 5.99 14.31
CA GLU A 54 13.00 4.60 14.73
C GLU A 54 12.89 3.67 13.52
N GLY A 55 13.66 2.59 13.54
CA GLY A 55 13.66 1.59 12.48
C GLY A 55 14.57 0.42 12.80
N ASP A 56 14.40 -0.67 12.06
CA ASP A 56 15.22 -1.87 12.18
C ASP A 56 16.51 -1.75 11.38
N THR A 57 17.62 -2.22 11.92
CA THR A 57 18.91 -2.32 11.21
C THR A 57 19.00 -3.59 10.35
N ASP A 58 18.18 -4.60 10.63
CA ASP A 58 18.18 -5.87 9.92
C ASP A 58 17.13 -5.83 8.80
N VAL A 59 17.60 -5.65 7.56
CA VAL A 59 16.76 -5.74 6.35
C VAL A 59 17.25 -6.93 5.55
N GLU A 60 16.45 -8.00 5.49
CA GLU A 60 16.70 -9.12 4.59
C GLU A 60 16.51 -8.68 3.13
N LEU A 61 17.40 -9.09 2.22
CA LEU A 61 17.24 -8.81 0.79
C LEU A 61 16.18 -9.75 0.22
N ALA A 62 15.42 -9.31 -0.79
CA ALA A 62 14.35 -10.15 -1.35
C ALA A 62 14.84 -11.45 -1.96
N GLN A 63 16.05 -11.43 -2.51
CA GLN A 63 16.74 -12.60 -3.05
C GLN A 63 17.08 -13.67 -1.99
N ASP A 64 17.06 -13.31 -0.69
CA ASP A 64 17.39 -14.24 0.39
C ASP A 64 16.18 -15.09 0.83
N ILE A 65 14.95 -14.73 0.40
CA ILE A 65 13.74 -15.50 0.69
C ILE A 65 13.37 -16.36 -0.51
N ASN A 66 13.46 -17.67 -0.33
CA ASN A 66 12.92 -18.64 -1.27
C ASN A 66 11.41 -18.77 -1.07
N PHE A 67 10.62 -18.18 -1.97
CA PHE A 67 9.15 -18.24 -1.99
C PHE A 67 8.61 -19.56 -2.56
N ASP A 68 9.36 -20.66 -2.42
CA ASP A 68 8.97 -21.94 -3.02
C ASP A 68 7.61 -22.47 -2.53
N GLN A 69 7.12 -23.46 -3.26
CA GLN A 69 5.82 -24.07 -3.01
C GLN A 69 5.70 -24.63 -1.58
N GLU A 70 6.78 -25.12 -0.98
CA GLU A 70 6.79 -25.66 0.39
C GLU A 70 6.64 -24.53 1.41
N TRP A 71 7.45 -23.47 1.26
CA TRP A 71 7.42 -22.26 2.09
C TRP A 71 6.03 -21.62 2.12
N LEU A 72 5.38 -21.54 0.95
CA LEU A 72 4.06 -20.94 0.81
C LEU A 72 2.96 -21.86 1.36
N SER A 73 3.01 -23.15 1.00
CA SER A 73 2.01 -24.14 1.42
C SER A 73 1.90 -24.22 2.95
N ASP A 74 3.03 -24.18 3.66
CA ASP A 74 3.04 -24.21 5.12
C ASP A 74 2.40 -22.97 5.75
N ARG A 75 2.53 -21.80 5.12
CA ARG A 75 2.02 -20.52 5.64
C ARG A 75 0.54 -20.30 5.35
N ILE A 76 0.00 -20.91 4.29
CA ILE A 76 -1.41 -20.72 3.89
C ILE A 76 -2.30 -21.90 4.25
N ARG A 77 -1.74 -23.04 4.70
CA ARG A 77 -2.46 -24.29 4.97
C ARG A 77 -3.73 -24.11 5.81
N ASP A 78 -3.65 -23.27 6.84
CA ASP A 78 -4.74 -23.05 7.79
C ASP A 78 -5.78 -22.02 7.32
N LEU A 79 -5.56 -21.38 6.17
CA LEU A 79 -6.53 -20.48 5.59
C LEU A 79 -7.67 -21.24 4.92
N PRO A 80 -8.89 -20.67 4.90
CA PRO A 80 -9.94 -21.12 3.98
C PRO A 80 -9.47 -21.04 2.53
N ARG A 81 -10.05 -21.87 1.64
CA ARG A 81 -9.66 -21.94 0.22
C ARG A 81 -9.57 -20.56 -0.47
N PRO A 82 -10.52 -19.62 -0.31
CA PRO A 82 -10.39 -18.27 -0.87
C PRO A 82 -9.12 -17.53 -0.42
N GLY A 83 -8.77 -17.63 0.85
CA GLY A 83 -7.55 -17.03 1.39
C GLY A 83 -6.29 -17.67 0.83
N GLN A 84 -6.29 -19.00 0.66
CA GLN A 84 -5.18 -19.73 0.04
C GLN A 84 -4.94 -19.30 -1.41
N VAL A 85 -6.01 -19.25 -2.22
CA VAL A 85 -5.93 -18.89 -3.64
C VAL A 85 -5.41 -17.48 -3.82
N VAL A 86 -5.96 -16.52 -3.06
CA VAL A 86 -5.51 -15.12 -3.14
C VAL A 86 -4.09 -14.96 -2.62
N ALA A 87 -3.71 -15.65 -1.54
CA ALA A 87 -2.34 -15.66 -1.05
C ALA A 87 -1.35 -16.19 -2.09
N PHE A 88 -1.73 -17.27 -2.78
CA PHE A 88 -0.92 -17.85 -3.86
C PHE A 88 -0.72 -16.86 -5.00
N ARG A 89 -1.80 -16.28 -5.53
CA ARG A 89 -1.72 -15.29 -6.61
C ARG A 89 -0.95 -14.04 -6.22
N LEU A 90 -1.09 -13.56 -4.98
CA LEU A 90 -0.33 -12.41 -4.49
C LEU A 90 1.18 -12.67 -4.40
N VAL A 91 1.60 -13.90 -4.12
CA VAL A 91 3.02 -14.29 -4.13
C VAL A 91 3.54 -14.41 -5.55
N GLU A 92 2.81 -15.02 -6.48
CA GLU A 92 3.22 -15.06 -7.90
C GLU A 92 3.34 -13.64 -8.50
N LEU A 93 2.40 -12.75 -8.16
CA LEU A 93 2.48 -11.34 -8.55
C LEU A 93 3.68 -10.63 -7.89
N LEU A 94 4.03 -11.00 -6.66
CA LEU A 94 5.20 -10.44 -5.98
C LEU A 94 6.49 -10.89 -6.66
N GLU A 95 6.62 -12.19 -6.95
CA GLU A 95 7.76 -12.77 -7.67
C GLU A 95 7.92 -12.13 -9.06
N ALA A 96 6.82 -12.02 -9.82
CA ALA A 96 6.85 -11.35 -11.12
C ALA A 96 7.28 -9.86 -11.01
N ALA A 97 6.88 -9.16 -9.94
CA ALA A 97 7.30 -7.79 -9.71
C ALA A 97 8.77 -7.66 -9.28
N VAL A 98 9.34 -8.71 -8.66
CA VAL A 98 10.76 -8.81 -8.32
C VAL A 98 11.59 -9.09 -9.57
N ASP A 99 11.19 -10.08 -10.37
CA ASP A 99 11.89 -10.54 -11.57
C ASP A 99 12.12 -9.44 -12.62
N VAL A 100 11.22 -8.45 -12.69
CA VAL A 100 11.30 -7.34 -13.64
C VAL A 100 12.20 -6.20 -13.15
N ARG A 101 12.59 -6.16 -11.88
CA ARG A 101 13.49 -5.12 -11.33
C ARG A 101 14.91 -5.65 -11.15
N ASP A 102 15.91 -4.78 -11.35
CA ASP A 102 17.30 -5.10 -10.99
C ASP A 102 17.38 -5.45 -9.48
N GLU A 103 18.10 -6.54 -9.19
CA GLU A 103 18.17 -7.26 -7.89
C GLU A 103 18.48 -6.35 -6.68
N ASP A 104 19.14 -5.21 -6.89
CA ASP A 104 19.56 -4.28 -5.84
C ASP A 104 18.43 -3.36 -5.28
N GLU A 105 17.29 -3.24 -5.97
CA GLU A 105 16.20 -2.32 -5.60
C GLU A 105 15.05 -2.95 -4.80
N PHE A 106 14.91 -4.28 -4.83
CA PHE A 106 13.78 -4.94 -4.18
C PHE A 106 14.15 -5.49 -2.80
N ARG A 107 13.84 -4.72 -1.75
CA ARG A 107 14.04 -5.15 -0.35
C ARG A 107 12.71 -5.63 0.24
N LEU A 108 12.76 -6.67 1.08
CA LEU A 108 11.61 -7.14 1.86
C LEU A 108 11.69 -6.50 3.24
N TYR A 109 10.72 -5.65 3.55
CA TYR A 109 10.78 -4.81 4.75
C TYR A 109 9.96 -5.37 5.93
N LYS A 110 9.35 -6.55 5.78
CA LYS A 110 8.55 -7.23 6.81
C LYS A 110 8.23 -8.67 6.39
N GLU A 111 7.72 -9.45 7.33
CA GLU A 111 7.21 -10.80 7.09
C GLU A 111 5.92 -10.84 6.25
N PHE A 112 5.71 -11.97 5.57
CA PHE A 112 4.45 -12.28 4.89
C PHE A 112 3.38 -12.72 5.90
N GLU A 113 2.22 -12.05 5.87
CA GLU A 113 1.14 -12.24 6.85
C GLU A 113 -0.15 -12.72 6.17
N PRO A 114 -0.22 -14.00 5.72
CA PRO A 114 -1.31 -14.50 4.90
C PRO A 114 -2.66 -14.51 5.62
N GLN A 115 -2.67 -14.56 6.95
CA GLN A 115 -3.91 -14.54 7.75
C GLN A 115 -4.70 -13.23 7.55
N LYS A 116 -4.02 -12.13 7.19
CA LYS A 116 -4.67 -10.84 6.91
C LYS A 116 -5.42 -10.82 5.57
N ILE A 117 -5.12 -11.75 4.66
CA ILE A 117 -5.74 -11.83 3.33
C ILE A 117 -7.20 -12.26 3.45
N GLN A 118 -7.48 -13.28 4.27
CA GLN A 118 -8.86 -13.68 4.52
C GLN A 118 -9.70 -12.54 5.10
N GLN A 119 -9.10 -11.73 5.98
CA GLN A 119 -9.76 -10.54 6.51
C GLN A 119 -10.05 -9.52 5.42
N ALA A 120 -9.13 -9.28 4.47
CA ALA A 120 -9.39 -8.41 3.33
C ALA A 120 -10.63 -8.87 2.54
N LEU A 121 -10.69 -10.16 2.19
CA LEU A 121 -11.79 -10.73 1.39
C LEU A 121 -13.15 -10.76 2.11
N ASN A 122 -13.16 -10.63 3.44
CA ASN A 122 -14.40 -10.58 4.22
C ASN A 122 -15.00 -9.17 4.31
N HIS A 123 -14.24 -8.14 3.93
CA HIS A 123 -14.69 -6.74 3.92
C HIS A 123 -15.00 -6.25 2.50
N VAL A 124 -15.20 -7.18 1.56
CA VAL A 124 -15.63 -6.87 0.20
C VAL A 124 -17.13 -7.13 0.10
N SER A 125 -17.84 -6.12 -0.37
CA SER A 125 -19.25 -6.10 -0.74
C SER A 125 -19.43 -6.81 -2.09
N TRP A 126 -19.20 -8.13 -2.12
CA TRP A 126 -19.41 -8.96 -3.31
C TRP A 126 -20.80 -8.73 -3.92
N GLU A 127 -20.90 -8.82 -5.25
CA GLU A 127 -22.14 -8.57 -6.00
C GLU A 127 -22.65 -7.11 -5.98
N ALA A 128 -21.91 -6.16 -5.38
CA ALA A 128 -22.08 -4.72 -5.61
C ALA A 128 -21.67 -4.34 -7.05
N PRO A 129 -21.87 -3.09 -7.51
CA PRO A 129 -21.37 -2.67 -8.83
C PRO A 129 -19.88 -3.00 -9.01
N LEU A 130 -19.49 -3.46 -10.21
CA LEU A 130 -18.14 -3.95 -10.50
C LEU A 130 -17.01 -3.01 -10.03
N PRO A 131 -17.02 -1.69 -10.30
CA PRO A 131 -15.98 -0.80 -9.80
C PRO A 131 -15.92 -0.75 -8.26
N THR A 132 -17.04 -0.92 -7.57
CA THR A 132 -17.08 -1.02 -6.10
C THR A 132 -16.35 -2.29 -5.64
N VAL A 133 -16.72 -3.46 -6.17
CA VAL A 133 -16.08 -4.75 -5.79
C VAL A 133 -14.59 -4.71 -6.08
N ALA A 134 -14.18 -4.27 -7.27
CA ALA A 134 -12.78 -4.24 -7.68
C ALA A 134 -11.96 -3.24 -6.84
N GLY A 135 -12.54 -2.07 -6.55
CA GLY A 135 -11.94 -1.06 -5.66
C GLY A 135 -11.80 -1.54 -4.21
N GLU A 136 -12.80 -2.22 -3.66
CA GLU A 136 -12.77 -2.78 -2.31
C GLU A 136 -11.75 -3.94 -2.20
N VAL A 137 -11.68 -4.84 -3.19
CA VAL A 137 -10.65 -5.91 -3.25
C VAL A 137 -9.26 -5.28 -3.15
N MET A 138 -9.00 -4.30 -4.01
CA MET A 138 -7.74 -3.56 -4.04
C MET A 138 -7.45 -2.86 -2.71
N SER A 139 -8.40 -2.06 -2.23
CA SER A 139 -8.27 -1.26 -1.01
C SER A 139 -7.96 -2.15 0.20
N ASN A 140 -8.76 -3.19 0.39
CA ASN A 140 -8.64 -4.08 1.53
C ASN A 140 -7.31 -4.84 1.52
N LEU A 141 -6.84 -5.31 0.36
CA LEU A 141 -5.54 -5.97 0.24
C LEU A 141 -4.38 -5.00 0.58
N ILE A 142 -4.41 -3.78 0.03
CA ILE A 142 -3.39 -2.76 0.29
C ILE A 142 -3.36 -2.36 1.77
N LEU A 143 -4.53 -2.10 2.37
CA LEU A 143 -4.65 -1.65 3.76
C LEU A 143 -4.18 -2.72 4.75
N ARG A 144 -4.51 -3.98 4.49
CA ARG A 144 -4.04 -5.12 5.29
C ARG A 144 -2.54 -5.27 5.20
N HIS A 145 -1.94 -4.92 4.06
CA HIS A 145 -0.51 -4.93 3.83
C HIS A 145 0.01 -6.31 4.24
N SER A 146 -0.34 -7.37 3.52
CA SER A 146 0.08 -8.75 3.84
C SER A 146 1.41 -9.13 3.20
N LEU A 147 1.79 -8.51 2.08
CA LEU A 147 3.02 -8.83 1.35
C LEU A 147 4.20 -7.99 1.83
N PRO A 148 5.42 -8.54 1.92
CA PRO A 148 6.62 -7.80 2.34
C PRO A 148 6.87 -6.48 1.60
N ASN A 149 6.53 -6.44 0.31
CA ASN A 149 6.63 -5.26 -0.55
C ASN A 149 5.56 -5.34 -1.67
N ALA A 150 5.56 -4.40 -2.61
CA ALA A 150 4.70 -4.34 -3.80
C ALA A 150 3.17 -4.36 -3.57
N ASN A 151 2.69 -4.19 -2.32
CA ASN A 151 1.25 -4.23 -1.99
C ASN A 151 0.37 -3.36 -2.90
N HIS A 152 0.81 -2.16 -3.29
CA HIS A 152 0.07 -1.31 -4.22
C HIS A 152 -0.05 -1.93 -5.61
N ARG A 153 1.08 -2.37 -6.19
CA ARG A 153 1.08 -2.90 -7.56
C ARG A 153 0.34 -4.24 -7.63
N THR A 154 0.53 -5.12 -6.66
CA THR A 154 -0.24 -6.38 -6.60
C THR A 154 -1.72 -6.11 -6.31
N GLY A 155 -2.05 -5.10 -5.52
CA GLY A 155 -3.43 -4.63 -5.34
C GLY A 155 -4.09 -4.18 -6.66
N ILE A 156 -3.36 -3.45 -7.51
CA ILE A 156 -3.83 -3.06 -8.87
C ILE A 156 -4.03 -4.28 -9.76
N ALA A 157 -3.10 -5.24 -9.73
CA ALA A 157 -3.27 -6.49 -10.47
C ALA A 157 -4.51 -7.28 -10.02
N MET A 158 -4.78 -7.33 -8.71
CA MET A 158 -6.00 -7.97 -8.19
C MET A 158 -7.29 -7.21 -8.55
N LEU A 159 -7.23 -5.87 -8.67
CA LEU A 159 -8.33 -5.08 -9.26
C LEU A 159 -8.58 -5.49 -10.70
N GLN A 160 -7.52 -5.59 -11.52
CA GLN A 160 -7.62 -6.01 -12.91
C GLN A 160 -8.21 -7.41 -13.02
N PHE A 161 -7.73 -8.39 -12.23
CA PHE A 161 -8.30 -9.73 -12.20
C PHE A 161 -9.76 -9.77 -11.76
N CYS A 162 -10.18 -8.86 -10.86
CA CYS A 162 -11.58 -8.75 -10.47
C CYS A 162 -12.46 -8.29 -11.65
N ILE A 163 -12.00 -7.33 -12.44
CA ILE A 163 -12.69 -6.89 -13.66
C ILE A 163 -12.71 -8.01 -14.70
N GLU A 164 -11.57 -8.65 -14.95
CA GLU A 164 -11.44 -9.74 -15.93
C GLU A 164 -12.26 -10.98 -15.56
N SER A 165 -12.57 -11.19 -14.28
CA SER A 165 -13.47 -12.27 -13.85
C SER A 165 -14.92 -12.08 -14.32
N VAL A 166 -15.32 -10.84 -14.62
CA VAL A 166 -16.62 -10.49 -15.19
C VAL A 166 -16.53 -10.33 -16.70
N ASP A 167 -15.42 -9.80 -17.19
CA ASP A 167 -15.15 -9.64 -18.61
C ASP A 167 -13.69 -9.95 -19.00
N PRO A 168 -13.42 -11.17 -19.47
CA PRO A 168 -12.08 -11.63 -19.82
C PRO A 168 -11.38 -10.81 -20.92
N ASP A 169 -12.11 -10.05 -21.73
CA ASP A 169 -11.54 -9.22 -22.80
C ASP A 169 -11.04 -7.86 -22.29
N PHE A 170 -11.28 -7.54 -21.01
CA PHE A 170 -10.75 -6.32 -20.39
C PHE A 170 -9.22 -6.35 -20.31
N GLY A 171 -8.58 -5.19 -20.55
CA GLY A 171 -7.13 -5.06 -20.43
C GLY A 171 -6.71 -3.68 -19.94
N MET A 172 -5.73 -3.66 -19.04
CA MET A 172 -4.99 -2.44 -18.69
C MET A 172 -3.75 -2.27 -19.58
N PRO A 173 -3.23 -1.03 -19.75
CA PRO A 173 -1.93 -0.80 -20.36
C PRO A 173 -0.86 -1.66 -19.69
N ARG A 174 0.10 -2.16 -20.47
CA ARG A 174 1.21 -2.93 -19.89
C ARG A 174 2.31 -1.98 -19.43
N THR A 175 3.01 -2.36 -18.39
CA THR A 175 4.11 -1.63 -17.73
C THR A 175 5.37 -1.49 -18.57
N HIS A 176 5.64 -2.45 -19.46
CA HIS A 176 6.84 -2.50 -20.32
C HIS A 176 6.66 -1.88 -21.71
N VAL A 177 5.50 -1.25 -21.98
CA VAL A 177 5.34 -0.46 -23.21
C VAL A 177 6.03 0.88 -22.98
N ASP A 178 6.93 1.26 -23.89
CA ASP A 178 7.77 2.48 -23.83
C ASP A 178 6.98 3.81 -23.88
N ASP A 179 5.65 3.77 -23.74
CA ASP A 179 4.77 4.93 -23.88
C ASP A 179 4.35 5.58 -22.55
N ASN A 180 4.80 5.07 -21.40
CA ASN A 180 4.44 5.53 -20.04
C ASN A 180 2.94 5.48 -19.70
N THR A 181 2.07 4.92 -20.54
CA THR A 181 0.60 4.98 -20.37
C THR A 181 0.16 4.40 -19.03
N TRP A 182 0.74 3.26 -18.62
CA TRP A 182 0.42 2.66 -17.32
C TRP A 182 0.74 3.60 -16.15
N ARG A 183 1.90 4.27 -16.19
CA ARG A 183 2.33 5.22 -15.15
C ARG A 183 1.38 6.41 -15.09
N GLU A 184 0.96 6.93 -16.23
CA GLU A 184 -0.02 8.03 -16.28
C GLU A 184 -1.36 7.65 -15.64
N TRP A 185 -1.80 6.39 -15.80
CA TRP A 185 -3.04 5.91 -15.19
C TRP A 185 -2.90 5.72 -13.68
N VAL A 186 -1.76 5.19 -13.25
CA VAL A 186 -1.58 4.59 -11.92
C VAL A 186 -0.85 5.48 -10.93
N ASP A 187 0.19 6.21 -11.34
CA ASP A 187 1.06 6.96 -10.42
C ASP A 187 0.30 8.01 -9.60
N PRO A 188 -0.62 8.82 -10.18
CA PRO A 188 -1.42 9.75 -9.40
C PRO A 188 -2.22 9.05 -8.30
N TYR A 189 -2.82 7.89 -8.62
CA TYR A 189 -3.55 7.09 -7.65
C TYR A 189 -2.63 6.57 -6.53
N ILE A 190 -1.45 6.02 -6.87
CA ILE A 190 -0.51 5.48 -5.90
C ILE A 190 -0.03 6.57 -4.94
N VAL A 191 0.24 7.78 -5.45
CA VAL A 191 0.66 8.92 -4.63
C VAL A 191 -0.39 9.23 -3.58
N ASP A 192 -1.64 9.39 -3.97
CA ASP A 192 -2.72 9.75 -3.04
C ASP A 192 -3.08 8.60 -2.07
N SER A 193 -3.06 7.35 -2.55
CA SER A 193 -3.20 6.17 -1.70
C SER A 193 -2.11 6.11 -0.62
N LYS A 194 -0.83 6.34 -0.99
CA LYS A 194 0.29 6.38 -0.04
C LYS A 194 0.13 7.53 0.96
N ARG A 195 -0.39 8.70 0.56
CA ARG A 195 -0.69 9.82 1.47
C ARG A 195 -1.73 9.40 2.52
N LEU A 196 -2.88 8.88 2.08
CA LEU A 196 -3.96 8.42 2.96
C LEU A 196 -3.47 7.37 3.97
N ILE A 197 -2.75 6.34 3.51
CA ILE A 197 -2.23 5.28 4.39
C ILE A 197 -1.21 5.83 5.39
N THR A 198 -0.38 6.78 4.98
CA THR A 198 0.63 7.38 5.85
C THR A 198 -0.02 8.23 6.94
N VAL A 199 -1.00 9.07 6.59
CA VAL A 199 -1.77 9.86 7.56
C VAL A 199 -2.57 8.96 8.50
N ARG A 200 -3.23 7.93 7.96
CA ARG A 200 -4.00 6.93 8.72
C ARG A 200 -3.21 6.33 9.89
N ARG A 201 -1.92 6.04 9.68
CA ARG A 201 -1.04 5.42 10.69
C ARG A 201 -0.33 6.42 11.60
N ASN A 202 -0.34 7.71 11.25
CA ASN A 202 0.45 8.75 11.91
C ASN A 202 -0.38 9.96 12.36
N ASN A 203 -1.70 9.83 12.45
CA ASN A 203 -2.63 10.93 12.70
C ASN A 203 -2.17 11.88 13.82
N LEU A 204 -2.06 11.39 15.05
CA LEU A 204 -1.60 12.19 16.19
C LEU A 204 -0.12 12.60 16.12
N ARG A 205 0.75 11.81 15.44
CA ARG A 205 2.15 12.21 15.23
C ARG A 205 2.24 13.40 14.29
N PHE A 206 1.38 13.44 13.27
CA PHE A 206 1.29 14.54 12.33
C PHE A 206 0.61 15.74 12.97
N LYS A 207 -0.35 15.54 13.87
CA LYS A 207 -0.88 16.63 14.70
C LYS A 207 0.21 17.33 15.49
N GLN A 208 1.10 16.55 16.10
CA GLN A 208 2.22 17.12 16.85
C GLN A 208 3.14 17.97 15.95
N LEU A 209 3.37 17.54 14.70
CA LEU A 209 4.14 18.35 13.74
C LEU A 209 3.38 19.62 13.35
N GLU A 210 2.07 19.54 13.14
CA GLU A 210 1.22 20.70 12.86
C GLU A 210 1.28 21.72 14.01
N GLU A 211 1.24 21.27 15.26
CA GLU A 211 1.40 22.11 16.46
C GLU A 211 2.80 22.74 16.58
N LEU A 212 3.78 22.20 15.86
CA LEU A 212 5.14 22.75 15.73
C LEU A 212 5.32 23.60 14.46
N ASP A 213 4.20 24.08 13.90
CA ASP A 213 4.12 24.89 12.69
C ASP A 213 4.71 24.20 11.44
N VAL A 214 4.70 22.86 11.37
CA VAL A 214 5.14 22.14 10.16
C VAL A 214 4.01 22.14 9.13
N ASP A 215 4.32 22.49 7.88
CA ASP A 215 3.34 22.55 6.79
C ASP A 215 3.25 21.22 6.03
N LEU A 216 4.42 20.62 5.79
CA LEU A 216 4.59 19.48 4.88
C LEU A 216 5.37 18.36 5.56
N VAL A 217 4.89 17.14 5.35
CA VAL A 217 5.63 15.93 5.63
C VAL A 217 5.99 15.24 4.31
N GLU A 218 7.28 15.01 4.07
CA GLU A 218 7.75 14.31 2.87
C GLU A 218 8.09 12.86 3.17
N ARG A 219 7.42 11.95 2.46
CA ARG A 219 7.73 10.51 2.43
C ARG A 219 8.70 10.22 1.29
N LYS A 220 9.33 9.04 1.31
CA LYS A 220 10.11 8.50 0.20
C LYS A 220 9.39 8.65 -1.15
N ASP A 221 10.16 8.69 -2.22
CA ASP A 221 9.71 8.96 -3.59
C ASP A 221 9.18 10.41 -3.79
N GLY A 222 9.53 11.36 -2.90
CA GLY A 222 9.11 12.76 -2.99
C GLY A 222 7.63 13.01 -2.71
N ILE A 223 6.93 12.07 -2.06
CA ILE A 223 5.50 12.18 -1.80
C ILE A 223 5.29 13.13 -0.63
N GLN A 224 4.78 14.33 -0.93
CA GLN A 224 4.50 15.36 0.06
C GLN A 224 3.05 15.26 0.57
N ILE A 225 2.89 15.35 1.89
CA ILE A 225 1.61 15.37 2.62
C ILE A 225 1.48 16.76 3.24
N ARG A 226 0.47 17.53 2.85
CA ARG A 226 0.16 18.81 3.48
C ARG A 226 -0.71 18.57 4.70
N LEU A 227 -0.21 18.93 5.89
CA LEU A 227 -0.90 18.59 7.14
C LEU A 227 -2.30 19.22 7.23
N ALA A 228 -2.45 20.45 6.75
CA ALA A 228 -3.73 21.18 6.74
C ALA A 228 -4.83 20.56 5.85
N GLU A 229 -4.53 19.59 4.99
CA GLU A 229 -5.53 18.87 4.19
C GLU A 229 -6.19 17.72 4.96
N PHE A 230 -5.70 17.40 6.16
CA PHE A 230 -6.12 16.25 6.95
C PHE A 230 -6.62 16.67 8.33
N GLU A 231 -7.58 15.92 8.86
CA GLU A 231 -7.95 16.01 10.27
C GLU A 231 -7.00 15.14 11.09
N LEU A 232 -6.28 15.72 12.05
CA LEU A 232 -5.12 15.09 12.70
C LEU A 232 -5.30 14.82 14.20
N ASP A 233 -6.40 15.27 14.80
CA ASP A 233 -6.69 15.20 16.23
C ASP A 233 -7.66 14.06 16.62
N MET A 234 -7.92 13.13 15.70
CA MET A 234 -8.79 11.99 15.96
C MET A 234 -8.15 10.97 16.89
N HIS A 235 -9.00 10.24 17.64
CA HIS A 235 -8.54 9.05 18.33
C HIS A 235 -8.03 8.00 17.32
N TRP A 236 -6.98 7.24 17.67
CA TRP A 236 -6.32 6.34 16.72
C TRP A 236 -7.27 5.37 16.00
N ARG A 237 -8.28 4.83 16.69
CA ARG A 237 -9.30 3.95 16.06
C ARG A 237 -10.14 4.67 15.03
N GLU A 238 -10.52 5.91 15.31
CA GLU A 238 -11.32 6.74 14.41
C GLU A 238 -10.51 7.10 13.17
N ALA A 239 -9.25 7.52 13.34
CA ALA A 239 -8.34 7.74 12.21
C ALA A 239 -8.15 6.47 11.36
N LEU A 240 -8.00 5.29 12.00
CA LEU A 240 -7.90 4.02 11.27
C LEU A 240 -9.15 3.69 10.45
N SER A 241 -10.34 4.04 10.92
CA SER A 241 -11.61 3.83 10.20
C SER A 241 -11.81 4.88 9.11
N LYS A 242 -11.80 6.17 9.46
CA LYS A 242 -12.06 7.28 8.53
C LYS A 242 -11.15 7.24 7.31
N TYR A 243 -9.85 7.07 7.51
CA TYR A 243 -8.90 7.02 6.38
C TYR A 243 -8.89 5.66 5.66
N ALA A 244 -9.46 4.60 6.25
CA ALA A 244 -9.71 3.37 5.51
C ALA A 244 -10.91 3.55 4.56
N GLU A 245 -11.99 4.18 5.00
CA GLU A 245 -13.15 4.51 4.18
C GLU A 245 -12.77 5.45 3.03
N GLN A 246 -11.97 6.49 3.30
CA GLN A 246 -11.45 7.37 2.23
C GLN A 246 -10.56 6.61 1.23
N HIS A 247 -9.73 5.68 1.70
CA HIS A 247 -8.90 4.86 0.83
C HIS A 247 -9.73 3.92 -0.04
N GLU A 248 -10.80 3.35 0.51
CA GLU A 248 -11.75 2.52 -0.24
C GLU A 248 -12.46 3.31 -1.34
N SER A 249 -13.01 4.48 -1.00
CA SER A 249 -13.60 5.40 -1.99
C SER A 249 -12.60 5.74 -3.09
N HIS A 250 -11.35 6.07 -2.73
CA HIS A 250 -10.29 6.38 -3.69
C HIS A 250 -9.95 5.20 -4.61
N CYS A 251 -9.98 3.96 -4.11
CA CYS A 251 -9.81 2.76 -4.93
C CYS A 251 -11.01 2.50 -5.85
N THR A 252 -12.23 2.75 -5.39
CA THR A 252 -13.45 2.64 -6.22
C THR A 252 -13.44 3.68 -7.33
N ASP A 253 -13.10 4.93 -7.03
CA ASP A 253 -12.95 6.00 -8.02
C ASP A 253 -11.86 5.65 -9.04
N PHE A 254 -10.77 5.04 -8.60
CA PHE A 254 -9.73 4.55 -9.49
C PHE A 254 -10.23 3.41 -10.39
N ALA A 255 -10.98 2.45 -9.87
CA ALA A 255 -11.59 1.38 -10.67
C ALA A 255 -12.53 1.95 -11.75
N GLN A 256 -13.37 2.93 -11.39
CA GLN A 256 -14.22 3.64 -12.36
C GLN A 256 -13.40 4.34 -13.43
N ALA A 257 -12.36 5.08 -13.03
CA ALA A 257 -11.49 5.80 -13.97
C ALA A 257 -10.74 4.84 -14.92
N VAL A 258 -10.34 3.66 -14.44
CA VAL A 258 -9.71 2.62 -15.27
C VAL A 258 -10.69 2.09 -16.31
N LEU A 259 -11.93 1.79 -15.94
CA LEU A 259 -12.97 1.35 -16.88
C LEU A 259 -13.27 2.42 -17.93
N GLN A 260 -13.43 3.68 -17.52
CA GLN A 260 -13.68 4.81 -18.42
C GLN A 260 -12.52 5.02 -19.40
N ARG A 261 -11.27 4.96 -18.94
CA ARG A 261 -10.09 5.10 -19.81
C ARG A 261 -9.96 3.95 -20.80
N ALA A 262 -10.40 2.75 -20.43
CA ALA A 262 -10.47 1.60 -21.32
C ALA A 262 -11.67 1.64 -22.29
N GLY A 263 -12.54 2.66 -22.21
CA GLY A 263 -13.74 2.77 -23.04
C GLY A 263 -14.83 1.74 -22.67
N ARG A 264 -14.83 1.28 -21.41
CA ARG A 264 -15.70 0.23 -20.88
C ARG A 264 -16.75 0.77 -19.91
N ASP A 265 -17.40 1.85 -20.33
CA ASP A 265 -18.50 2.46 -19.58
C ASP A 265 -19.68 1.49 -19.37
N ASP A 266 -19.82 0.49 -20.26
CA ASP A 266 -20.80 -0.59 -20.15
C ASP A 266 -20.64 -1.43 -18.87
N LEU A 267 -19.44 -1.46 -18.29
CA LEU A 267 -19.13 -2.21 -17.07
C LEU A 267 -19.37 -1.43 -15.77
N LEU A 268 -19.62 -0.11 -15.83
CA LEU A 268 -19.72 0.74 -14.63
C LEU A 268 -20.91 0.37 -13.74
N ASP A 269 -22.05 0.06 -14.36
CA ASP A 269 -23.28 -0.34 -13.67
C ASP A 269 -23.47 -1.86 -13.66
N GLN A 270 -22.54 -2.63 -14.23
CA GLN A 270 -22.60 -4.08 -14.22
C GLN A 270 -22.38 -4.59 -12.79
N GLN A 271 -23.13 -5.64 -12.43
CA GLN A 271 -22.93 -6.34 -11.17
C GLN A 271 -21.53 -6.97 -11.14
N GLY A 272 -20.79 -6.71 -10.07
CA GLY A 272 -19.49 -7.32 -9.82
C GLY A 272 -19.61 -8.80 -9.48
N PRO A 273 -18.47 -9.53 -9.45
CA PRO A 273 -18.49 -10.97 -9.24
C PRO A 273 -18.93 -11.31 -7.82
N THR A 274 -19.47 -12.52 -7.66
CA THR A 274 -19.51 -13.19 -6.37
C THR A 274 -18.08 -13.51 -5.91
N LYS A 275 -17.90 -13.70 -4.60
CA LYS A 275 -16.62 -14.21 -4.07
C LYS A 275 -16.22 -15.53 -4.73
N HIS A 276 -17.17 -16.39 -5.07
CA HIS A 276 -16.87 -17.69 -5.68
C HIS A 276 -16.35 -17.52 -7.11
N GLU A 277 -17.03 -16.74 -7.94
CA GLU A 277 -16.61 -16.48 -9.33
C GLU A 277 -15.23 -15.85 -9.40
N PHE A 278 -14.94 -14.88 -8.53
CA PHE A 278 -13.61 -14.29 -8.46
C PHE A 278 -12.53 -15.32 -8.11
N ILE A 279 -12.77 -16.16 -7.09
CA ILE A 279 -11.82 -17.20 -6.69
C ILE A 279 -11.63 -18.24 -7.80
N THR A 280 -12.70 -18.68 -8.46
CA THR A 280 -12.63 -19.60 -9.60
C THR A 280 -11.86 -19.00 -10.76
N TYR A 281 -12.07 -17.72 -11.08
CA TYR A 281 -11.29 -17.03 -12.10
C TYR A 281 -9.81 -17.01 -11.75
N LEU A 282 -9.46 -16.72 -10.49
CA LEU A 282 -8.06 -16.77 -10.06
C LEU A 282 -7.48 -18.19 -10.19
N GLU A 283 -8.22 -19.24 -9.86
CA GLU A 283 -7.74 -20.62 -9.95
C GLU A 283 -7.53 -21.07 -11.40
N ASP A 284 -8.56 -20.90 -12.23
CA ASP A 284 -8.66 -21.58 -13.52
C ASP A 284 -8.43 -20.63 -14.72
N GLY A 285 -8.75 -19.35 -14.56
CA GLY A 285 -8.70 -18.35 -15.64
C GLY A 285 -7.31 -17.77 -15.92
N LEU A 286 -6.35 -17.98 -15.01
CA LEU A 286 -5.01 -17.38 -15.09
C LEU A 286 -3.87 -18.39 -15.34
N VAL A 287 -4.18 -19.67 -15.58
CA VAL A 287 -3.19 -20.77 -15.60
C VAL A 287 -2.05 -20.58 -16.61
N GLU A 288 -2.30 -19.92 -17.73
CA GLU A 288 -1.29 -19.69 -18.79
C GLU A 288 -0.72 -18.26 -18.81
N ARG A 289 -1.09 -17.40 -17.86
CA ARG A 289 -0.71 -15.99 -17.89
C ARG A 289 0.70 -15.77 -17.36
N ASP A 290 1.54 -15.11 -18.15
CA ASP A 290 2.83 -14.59 -17.66
C ASP A 290 2.61 -13.27 -16.91
N PHE A 291 2.68 -13.31 -15.58
CA PHE A 291 2.47 -12.11 -14.75
C PHE A 291 3.58 -11.06 -14.91
N ARG A 292 4.75 -11.41 -15.47
CA ARG A 292 5.81 -10.42 -15.74
C ARG A 292 5.37 -9.40 -16.78
N GLU A 293 4.41 -9.74 -17.64
CA GLU A 293 3.83 -8.78 -18.59
C GLU A 293 3.01 -7.67 -17.90
N MET A 294 2.69 -7.82 -16.61
CA MET A 294 1.94 -6.83 -15.81
C MET A 294 2.84 -5.87 -15.01
N PHE A 295 4.16 -6.10 -14.92
CA PHE A 295 5.10 -5.32 -14.09
C PHE A 295 6.22 -4.66 -14.87
#